data_AF-R6H5I1-F1
#
_entry.id   AF-R6H5I1-F1
#
_cell.length_a   1.000
_cell.length_b   1.000
_cell.length_c   1.000
_cell.angle_alpha   90.00
_cell.angle_beta   90.00
_cell.angle_gamma   90.00
#
_symmetry.space_group_name_H-M   'P 1'
#
loop_
_entity.id
_entity.type
_entity.pdbx_description
1 polymer ?
#
loop_
_entity_poly.entity_id
_entity_poly.type
_entity_poly.pdbx_seq_one_letter_code
_entity_poly.pdbx_strand_id
1 'polypeptide(L)'
;MGRFKNAWQHFCTISHHKVLVCQHCFKVGLYRQGIMHDLSKYSLTEFRVGVNYYQGDRSPNTAERSDLGYSTAWLHHKGRNRHHYEYWIDMKGNRDATLEGKPMPTRYVVEMFCDRMAASKVYQGSAYTDASSLEYLRLEQSAKGELLMHPDTKALLERMLTWLAEDGEEIALRRVRNEIVKPRHREPNTPKF
;
A
#
# COMPACT_ATOMS: atom_id res chain seq x y z
N MET A 1 9.05 -25.01 -11.16
CA MET A 1 8.44 -24.16 -12.22
C MET A 1 9.56 -23.39 -12.92
N GLY A 2 9.59 -23.30 -14.25
CA GLY A 2 10.71 -22.63 -14.95
C GLY A 2 10.77 -21.13 -14.66
N ARG A 3 11.99 -20.56 -14.56
CA ARG A 3 12.19 -19.12 -14.23
C ARG A 3 11.47 -18.17 -15.18
N PHE A 4 11.36 -18.53 -16.47
CA PHE A 4 10.61 -17.76 -17.46
C PHE A 4 9.10 -17.71 -17.16
N LYS A 5 8.50 -18.82 -16.73
CA LYS A 5 7.08 -18.87 -16.34
C LYS A 5 6.84 -17.99 -15.11
N ASN A 6 7.71 -18.09 -14.10
CA ASN A 6 7.62 -17.23 -12.92
C ASN A 6 7.77 -15.74 -13.28
N ALA A 7 8.68 -15.40 -14.20
CA ALA A 7 8.86 -14.03 -14.65
C ALA A 7 7.59 -13.48 -15.32
N TRP A 8 7.00 -14.25 -16.23
CA TRP A 8 5.76 -13.89 -16.90
C TRP A 8 4.60 -13.73 -15.91
N GLN A 9 4.40 -14.72 -15.03
CA GLN A 9 3.33 -14.68 -14.04
C GLN A 9 3.50 -13.52 -13.06
N HIS A 10 4.72 -13.28 -12.57
CA HIS A 10 5.01 -12.14 -11.70
C HIS A 10 4.73 -10.81 -12.39
N PHE A 11 5.18 -10.65 -13.64
CA PHE A 11 4.89 -9.47 -14.45
C PHE A 11 3.38 -9.23 -14.57
N CYS A 12 2.61 -10.26 -14.95
CA CYS A 12 1.16 -10.16 -15.04
C CYS A 12 0.52 -9.77 -13.70
N THR A 13 0.95 -10.36 -12.58
CA THR A 13 0.44 -10.04 -11.24
C THR A 13 0.68 -8.58 -10.87
N ILE A 14 1.92 -8.07 -11.01
CA ILE A 14 2.23 -6.68 -10.63
C ILE A 14 1.59 -5.67 -11.58
N SER A 15 1.44 -6.00 -12.87
CA SER A 15 0.76 -5.14 -13.84
C SER A 15 -0.74 -5.10 -13.60
N HIS A 16 -1.37 -6.23 -13.28
CA HIS A 16 -2.79 -6.26 -12.95
C HIS A 16 -3.09 -5.43 -11.69
N HIS A 17 -2.29 -5.61 -10.62
CA HIS A 17 -2.35 -4.78 -9.41
C HIS A 17 -2.24 -3.28 -9.74
N LYS A 18 -1.20 -2.90 -10.49
CA LYS A 18 -0.98 -1.50 -10.89
C LYS A 18 -2.17 -0.91 -11.65
N VAL A 19 -2.78 -1.67 -12.55
CA VAL A 19 -3.94 -1.21 -13.33
C VAL A 19 -5.14 -0.97 -12.41
N LEU A 20 -5.41 -1.87 -11.45
CA LEU A 20 -6.49 -1.68 -10.48
C LEU A 20 -6.25 -0.43 -9.62
N VAL A 21 -5.04 -0.24 -9.09
CA VAL A 21 -4.71 0.99 -8.34
C VAL A 21 -4.88 2.23 -9.20
N CYS A 22 -4.47 2.18 -10.47
CA CYS A 22 -4.66 3.28 -11.40
C CYS A 22 -6.15 3.62 -11.60
N GLN A 23 -7.01 2.61 -11.77
CA GLN A 23 -8.45 2.78 -11.91
C GLN A 23 -9.07 3.41 -10.65
N HIS A 24 -8.72 2.92 -9.46
CA HIS A 24 -9.20 3.47 -8.19
C HIS A 24 -8.71 4.91 -7.96
N CYS A 25 -7.43 5.17 -8.20
CA CYS A 25 -6.86 6.51 -8.15
C CYS A 25 -7.59 7.49 -9.10
N PHE A 26 -7.94 7.04 -10.31
CA PHE A 26 -8.64 7.87 -11.28
C PHE A 26 -10.07 8.17 -10.82
N LYS A 27 -10.78 7.20 -10.24
CA LYS A 27 -12.11 7.40 -9.65
C LYS A 27 -12.11 8.49 -8.57
N VAL A 28 -11.03 8.60 -7.78
CA VAL A 28 -10.88 9.63 -6.73
C VAL A 28 -10.21 10.92 -7.20
N GLY A 29 -9.70 10.98 -8.44
CA GLY A 29 -9.07 12.17 -9.03
C GLY A 29 -7.55 12.30 -8.85
N LEU A 30 -6.87 11.24 -8.41
CA LEU A 30 -5.41 11.19 -8.23
C LEU A 30 -4.69 10.57 -9.44
N TYR A 31 -4.83 11.21 -10.61
CA TYR A 31 -4.30 10.66 -11.88
C TYR A 31 -2.80 10.40 -11.85
N ARG A 32 -2.02 11.35 -11.30
CA ARG A 32 -0.56 11.22 -11.22
C ARG A 32 -0.15 10.05 -10.33
N GLN A 33 -0.81 9.86 -9.19
CA GLN A 33 -0.56 8.74 -8.28
C GLN A 33 -0.83 7.42 -9.01
N GLY A 34 -2.00 7.26 -9.64
CA GLY A 34 -2.33 6.04 -10.39
C GLY A 34 -1.32 5.68 -11.49
N ILE A 35 -0.89 6.67 -12.28
CA ILE A 35 0.10 6.47 -13.35
C ILE A 35 1.47 6.11 -12.78
N MET A 36 1.91 6.76 -11.70
CA MET A 36 3.25 6.58 -11.14
C MET A 36 3.34 5.45 -10.11
N HIS A 37 2.21 4.89 -9.67
CA HIS A 37 2.14 3.86 -8.65
C HIS A 37 3.03 2.67 -9.01
N ASP A 38 3.91 2.31 -8.07
CA ASP A 38 4.74 1.10 -8.08
C ASP A 38 5.59 0.86 -9.33
N LEU A 39 6.02 1.91 -10.01
CA LEU A 39 6.94 1.76 -11.14
C LEU A 39 8.28 1.13 -10.73
N SER A 40 8.66 1.20 -9.45
CA SER A 40 9.87 0.54 -8.95
C SER A 40 9.82 -0.99 -9.03
N LYS A 41 8.62 -1.61 -9.04
CA LYS A 41 8.44 -3.08 -9.16
C LYS A 41 8.99 -3.66 -10.45
N TYR A 42 9.16 -2.82 -11.48
CA TYR A 42 9.73 -3.20 -12.78
C TYR A 42 11.25 -3.04 -12.83
N SER A 43 11.88 -2.50 -11.78
CA SER A 43 13.34 -2.42 -11.68
C SER A 43 13.95 -3.81 -11.49
N LEU A 44 15.21 -3.99 -11.92
CA LEU A 44 15.91 -5.26 -11.73
C LEU A 44 16.00 -5.68 -10.26
N THR A 45 16.15 -4.71 -9.34
CA THR A 45 16.25 -4.93 -7.89
C THR A 45 15.01 -5.63 -7.33
N GLU A 46 13.81 -5.20 -7.74
CA GLU A 46 12.55 -5.76 -7.25
C GLU A 46 12.09 -6.95 -8.10
N PHE A 47 12.12 -6.80 -9.43
CA PHE A 47 11.55 -7.79 -10.35
C PHE A 47 12.26 -9.14 -10.24
N ARG A 48 13.60 -9.16 -10.12
CA ARG A 48 14.39 -10.40 -10.00
C ARG A 48 13.99 -11.20 -8.75
N VAL A 49 13.80 -10.54 -7.62
CA VAL A 49 13.32 -11.17 -6.39
C VAL A 49 11.90 -11.71 -6.61
N GLY A 50 11.06 -10.91 -7.23
CA GLY A 50 9.71 -11.30 -7.64
C GLY A 50 9.66 -12.60 -8.43
N VAL A 51 10.56 -12.77 -9.40
CA VAL A 51 10.70 -14.01 -10.19
C VAL A 51 11.20 -15.18 -9.35
N ASN A 52 12.22 -14.96 -8.51
CA ASN A 52 12.86 -16.00 -7.72
C ASN A 52 11.94 -16.57 -6.63
N TYR A 53 11.12 -15.71 -6.00
CA TYR A 53 10.24 -16.07 -4.89
C TYR A 53 8.75 -16.09 -5.27
N TYR A 54 8.44 -16.18 -6.57
CA TYR A 54 7.06 -16.22 -7.06
C TYR A 54 6.31 -17.46 -6.55
N GLN A 55 5.16 -17.25 -5.92
CA GLN A 55 4.30 -18.31 -5.39
C GLN A 55 2.86 -18.22 -5.92
N GLY A 56 2.40 -17.01 -6.26
CA GLY A 56 1.08 -16.75 -6.87
C GLY A 56 -0.03 -16.39 -5.88
N ASP A 57 0.12 -16.71 -4.60
CA ASP A 57 -0.87 -16.51 -3.54
C ASP A 57 -0.46 -15.44 -2.50
N ARG A 58 0.83 -15.08 -2.45
CA ARG A 58 1.37 -14.06 -1.56
C ARG A 58 2.52 -13.29 -2.19
N SER A 59 2.85 -12.15 -1.57
CA SER A 59 3.97 -11.31 -2.01
C SER A 59 5.31 -12.09 -1.99
N PRO A 60 6.09 -12.06 -3.08
CA PRO A 60 7.44 -12.64 -3.11
C PRO A 60 8.37 -12.09 -2.01
N ASN A 61 8.15 -10.85 -1.58
CA ASN A 61 8.90 -10.20 -0.50
C ASN A 61 8.74 -10.94 0.83
N THR A 62 7.60 -11.58 1.08
CA THR A 62 7.38 -12.37 2.30
C THR A 62 8.24 -13.61 2.30
N ALA A 63 8.37 -14.29 1.16
CA ALA A 63 9.23 -15.46 1.06
C ALA A 63 10.72 -15.10 1.13
N GLU A 64 11.15 -14.02 0.47
CA GLU A 64 12.53 -13.52 0.63
C GLU A 64 12.83 -13.19 2.10
N ARG A 65 11.88 -12.57 2.81
CA ARG A 65 12.02 -12.28 4.25
C ARG A 65 12.15 -13.55 5.10
N SER A 66 11.41 -14.62 4.76
CA SER A 66 11.54 -15.90 5.46
C SER A 66 12.89 -16.58 5.20
N ASP A 67 13.48 -16.39 4.02
CA ASP A 67 14.75 -16.99 3.62
C ASP A 67 15.96 -16.23 4.19
N LEU A 68 15.96 -14.89 4.06
CA LEU A 68 17.11 -14.05 4.38
C LEU A 68 16.99 -13.28 5.70
N GLY A 69 15.81 -13.27 6.32
CA GLY A 69 15.47 -12.42 7.47
C GLY A 69 15.08 -10.98 7.10
N TYR A 70 15.18 -10.61 5.83
CA TYR A 70 14.78 -9.30 5.28
C TYR A 70 14.42 -9.46 3.80
N SER A 71 13.82 -8.43 3.19
CA SER A 71 13.53 -8.44 1.76
C SER A 71 14.23 -7.26 1.08
N THR A 72 15.17 -7.56 0.18
CA THR A 72 15.88 -6.54 -0.62
C THR A 72 14.91 -5.78 -1.51
N ALA A 73 13.95 -6.49 -2.11
CA ALA A 73 12.90 -5.90 -2.91
C ALA A 73 12.01 -4.98 -2.08
N TRP A 74 11.56 -5.41 -0.89
CA TRP A 74 10.74 -4.57 -0.02
C TRP A 74 11.48 -3.30 0.41
N LEU A 75 12.74 -3.41 0.87
CA LEU A 75 13.54 -2.27 1.30
C LEU A 75 13.68 -1.22 0.17
N HIS A 76 13.93 -1.67 -1.06
CA HIS A 76 13.98 -0.80 -2.22
C HIS A 76 12.63 -0.17 -2.56
N HIS A 77 11.55 -0.97 -2.47
CA HIS A 77 10.18 -0.62 -2.81
C HIS A 77 9.60 0.43 -1.87
N LYS A 78 9.57 0.14 -0.56
CA LYS A 78 9.07 1.08 0.45
C LYS A 78 9.90 2.37 0.51
N GLY A 79 11.17 2.34 0.09
CA GLY A 79 12.04 3.52 0.00
C GLY A 79 11.81 4.40 -1.23
N ARG A 80 10.97 3.98 -2.20
CA ARG A 80 10.67 4.72 -3.43
C ARG A 80 9.19 5.06 -3.59
N ASN A 81 8.32 4.26 -3.00
CA ASN A 81 6.87 4.45 -3.08
C ASN A 81 6.34 5.07 -1.79
N ARG A 82 6.03 6.37 -1.87
CA ARG A 82 5.61 7.21 -0.74
C ARG A 82 4.23 6.88 -0.18
N HIS A 83 3.46 6.01 -0.81
CA HIS A 83 2.19 5.54 -0.26
C HIS A 83 2.39 4.42 0.79
N HIS A 84 3.58 3.85 0.92
CA HIS A 84 3.89 2.99 2.08
C HIS A 84 4.23 3.85 3.29
N TYR A 85 3.55 3.60 4.41
CA TYR A 85 3.80 4.35 5.65
C TYR A 85 5.23 4.15 6.15
N GLU A 86 5.87 3.03 5.83
CA GLU A 86 7.27 2.75 6.19
C GLU A 86 8.29 3.64 5.47
N TYR A 87 7.90 4.34 4.39
CA TYR A 87 8.69 5.42 3.79
C TYR A 87 8.84 6.60 4.78
N TRP A 88 7.82 6.79 5.63
CA TRP A 88 7.68 7.93 6.53
C TRP A 88 8.10 7.59 7.97
N ILE A 89 8.83 6.51 8.18
CA ILE A 89 9.44 6.22 9.47
C ILE A 89 10.76 6.97 9.55
N ASP A 90 10.91 7.80 10.58
CA ASP A 90 12.09 8.64 10.79
C ASP A 90 12.39 8.77 12.30
N MET A 91 13.54 9.35 12.63
CA MET A 91 13.95 9.63 14.01
C MET A 91 12.93 10.54 14.71
N LYS A 92 12.64 10.26 15.99
CA LYS A 92 11.73 11.09 16.80
C LYS A 92 12.17 12.54 16.88
N GLY A 93 13.46 12.77 17.13
CA GLY A 93 14.01 14.12 17.21
C GLY A 93 15.53 14.15 17.24
N ASN A 94 16.09 15.37 17.28
CA ASN A 94 17.53 15.55 17.42
C ASN A 94 17.99 14.96 18.75
N ARG A 95 19.01 14.08 18.71
CA ARG A 95 19.53 13.32 19.86
C ARG A 95 18.60 12.22 20.41
N ASP A 96 17.54 11.86 19.69
CA ASP A 96 16.75 10.65 19.95
C ASP A 96 16.83 9.72 18.74
N ALA A 97 17.55 8.60 18.91
CA ALA A 97 17.76 7.61 17.84
C ALA A 97 16.59 6.63 17.69
N THR A 98 15.51 6.78 18.47
CA THR A 98 14.30 5.95 18.30
C THR A 98 13.52 6.39 17.06
N LEU A 99 12.85 5.42 16.43
CA LEU A 99 12.08 5.65 15.21
C LEU A 99 10.59 5.83 15.52
N GLU A 100 9.91 6.65 14.74
CA GLU A 100 8.46 6.80 14.75
C GLU A 100 7.89 7.02 13.34
N GLY A 101 6.60 6.75 13.18
CA GLY A 101 5.88 7.13 11.97
C GLY A 101 5.62 8.63 11.94
N LYS A 102 6.05 9.31 10.88
CA LYS A 102 5.79 10.73 10.61
C LYS A 102 4.49 10.91 9.80
N PRO A 103 3.82 12.07 9.93
CA PRO A 103 2.56 12.30 9.24
C PRO A 103 2.74 12.27 7.71
N MET A 104 1.91 11.48 7.04
CA MET A 104 1.90 11.36 5.59
C MET A 104 1.05 12.45 4.93
N PRO A 105 1.49 13.04 3.80
CA PRO A 105 0.63 13.85 2.95
C PRO A 105 -0.63 13.08 2.51
N THR A 106 -1.80 13.73 2.57
CA THR A 106 -3.11 13.11 2.33
C THR A 106 -3.16 12.32 1.02
N ARG A 107 -2.59 12.84 -0.08
CA ARG A 107 -2.63 12.14 -1.37
C ARG A 107 -1.96 10.75 -1.33
N TYR A 108 -0.94 10.57 -0.49
CA TYR A 108 -0.26 9.28 -0.36
C TYR A 108 -1.02 8.33 0.57
N VAL A 109 -1.79 8.85 1.54
CA VAL A 109 -2.72 8.04 2.34
C VAL A 109 -3.87 7.54 1.47
N VAL A 110 -4.39 8.37 0.57
CA VAL A 110 -5.42 7.97 -0.40
C VAL A 110 -4.86 6.96 -1.43
N GLU A 111 -3.63 7.15 -1.89
CA GLU A 111 -2.94 6.15 -2.73
C GLU A 111 -2.75 4.83 -1.97
N MET A 112 -2.38 4.87 -0.68
CA MET A 112 -2.26 3.69 0.18
C MET A 112 -3.58 2.94 0.35
N PHE A 113 -4.70 3.67 0.47
CA PHE A 113 -6.03 3.09 0.50
C PHE A 113 -6.35 2.36 -0.82
N CYS A 114 -6.09 3.00 -1.97
CA CYS A 114 -6.30 2.38 -3.29
C CYS A 114 -5.40 1.14 -3.48
N ASP A 115 -4.14 1.22 -3.03
CA ASP A 115 -3.18 0.11 -3.05
C ASP A 115 -3.66 -1.08 -2.24
N ARG A 116 -4.06 -0.88 -0.98
CA ARG A 116 -4.53 -1.96 -0.10
C ARG A 116 -5.78 -2.64 -0.63
N MET A 117 -6.74 -1.87 -1.15
CA MET A 117 -7.94 -2.40 -1.80
C MET A 117 -7.57 -3.25 -3.02
N ALA A 118 -6.71 -2.76 -3.91
CA ALA A 118 -6.28 -3.51 -5.09
C ALA A 118 -5.49 -4.77 -4.72
N ALA A 119 -4.56 -4.68 -3.78
CA ALA A 119 -3.76 -5.81 -3.32
C ALA A 119 -4.66 -6.91 -2.73
N SER A 120 -5.65 -6.53 -1.92
CA SER A 120 -6.62 -7.48 -1.36
C SER A 120 -7.38 -8.23 -2.46
N LYS A 121 -7.82 -7.52 -3.51
CA LYS A 121 -8.48 -8.14 -4.66
C LYS A 121 -7.58 -9.11 -5.41
N VAL A 122 -6.34 -8.69 -5.69
CA VAL A 122 -5.37 -9.48 -6.46
C VAL A 122 -5.03 -10.78 -5.75
N TYR A 123 -4.76 -10.74 -4.45
CA TYR A 123 -4.30 -11.91 -3.70
C TYR A 123 -5.43 -12.80 -3.19
N GLN A 124 -6.60 -12.25 -2.84
CA GLN A 124 -7.71 -13.06 -2.33
C GLN A 124 -8.63 -13.58 -3.43
N GLY A 125 -8.64 -12.96 -4.63
CA GLY A 125 -9.45 -13.41 -5.75
C GLY A 125 -10.92 -13.54 -5.38
N SER A 126 -11.49 -14.74 -5.51
CA SER A 126 -12.90 -15.01 -5.17
C SER A 126 -13.22 -14.90 -3.67
N ALA A 127 -12.22 -14.91 -2.79
CA ALA A 127 -12.40 -14.73 -1.35
C ALA A 127 -12.42 -13.26 -0.92
N TYR A 128 -12.17 -12.32 -1.85
CA TYR A 128 -12.19 -10.89 -1.55
C TYR A 128 -13.58 -10.43 -1.10
N THR A 129 -13.60 -9.61 -0.06
CA THR A 129 -14.75 -8.80 0.35
C THR A 129 -14.30 -7.35 0.54
N ASP A 130 -15.23 -6.40 0.55
CA ASP A 130 -14.88 -5.00 0.80
C ASP A 130 -14.34 -4.78 2.24
N ALA A 131 -14.53 -5.74 3.15
CA ALA A 131 -13.91 -5.72 4.48
C ALA A 131 -12.42 -6.14 4.48
N SER A 132 -11.94 -6.84 3.44
CA SER A 132 -10.63 -7.50 3.44
C SER A 132 -9.45 -6.56 3.78
N SER A 133 -9.46 -5.34 3.27
CA SER A 133 -8.38 -4.36 3.53
C SER A 133 -8.43 -3.78 4.94
N LEU A 134 -9.63 -3.62 5.52
CA LEU A 134 -9.80 -3.19 6.91
C LEU A 134 -9.38 -4.30 7.88
N GLU A 135 -9.76 -5.54 7.60
CA GLU A 135 -9.31 -6.71 8.35
C GLU A 135 -7.80 -6.84 8.34
N TYR A 136 -7.16 -6.64 7.18
CA TYR A 136 -5.70 -6.64 7.09
C TYR A 136 -5.07 -5.56 7.97
N LEU A 137 -5.60 -4.32 7.99
CA LEU A 137 -5.12 -3.27 8.90
C LEU A 137 -5.30 -3.67 10.37
N ARG A 138 -6.45 -4.26 10.75
CA ARG A 138 -6.69 -4.72 12.12
C ARG A 138 -5.73 -5.83 12.54
N LEU A 139 -5.40 -6.75 11.63
CA LEU A 139 -4.38 -7.78 11.85
C LEU A 139 -3.02 -7.16 12.15
N GLU A 140 -2.58 -6.17 11.33
CA GLU A 140 -1.33 -5.43 11.57
C GLU A 140 -1.33 -4.73 12.94
N GLN A 141 -2.45 -4.12 13.34
CA GLN A 141 -2.59 -3.46 14.63
C GLN A 141 -2.59 -4.43 15.83
N SER A 142 -3.06 -5.67 15.63
CA SER A 142 -3.12 -6.71 16.67
C SER A 142 -1.81 -7.51 16.81
N ALA A 143 -0.89 -7.35 15.85
CA ALA A 143 0.37 -8.07 15.85
C ALA A 143 1.27 -7.65 17.03
N LYS A 144 2.22 -8.51 17.39
CA LYS A 144 3.22 -8.17 18.42
C LYS A 144 4.12 -7.03 17.92
N GLY A 145 4.08 -5.90 18.60
CA GLY A 145 4.88 -4.71 18.29
C GLY A 145 4.03 -3.51 17.92
N GLU A 146 4.65 -2.34 17.85
CA GLU A 146 3.97 -1.11 17.46
C GLU A 146 3.98 -0.96 15.93
N LEU A 147 2.81 -0.73 15.34
CA LEU A 147 2.70 -0.26 13.96
C LEU A 147 3.18 1.18 13.92
N LEU A 148 4.40 1.40 13.41
CA LEU A 148 5.05 2.72 13.29
C LEU A 148 4.41 3.59 12.19
N MET A 149 3.09 3.79 12.26
CA MET A 149 2.29 4.64 11.40
C MET A 149 1.79 5.81 12.24
N HIS A 150 1.95 7.04 11.75
CA HIS A 150 1.51 8.23 12.47
C HIS A 150 0.00 8.17 12.80
N PRO A 151 -0.45 8.58 13.99
CA PRO A 151 -1.87 8.51 14.38
C PRO A 151 -2.84 9.12 13.36
N ASP A 152 -2.56 10.33 12.86
CA ASP A 152 -3.38 10.98 11.83
C ASP A 152 -3.46 10.17 10.51
N THR A 153 -2.33 9.60 10.08
CA THR A 153 -2.27 8.74 8.89
C THR A 153 -3.12 7.49 9.09
N LYS A 154 -3.01 6.87 10.25
CA LYS A 154 -3.78 5.70 10.65
C LYS A 154 -5.27 6.01 10.68
N ALA A 155 -5.66 7.10 11.33
CA ALA A 155 -7.06 7.52 11.45
C ALA A 155 -7.70 7.79 10.08
N LEU A 156 -6.97 8.46 9.18
CA LEU A 156 -7.46 8.73 7.83
C LEU A 156 -7.57 7.45 6.99
N LEU A 157 -6.57 6.56 7.06
CA LEU A 157 -6.62 5.25 6.38
C LEU A 157 -7.79 4.42 6.89
N GLU A 158 -7.93 4.29 8.22
CA GLU A 158 -8.97 3.51 8.87
C GLU A 158 -10.36 4.04 8.49
N ARG A 159 -10.57 5.36 8.50
CA ARG A 159 -11.83 5.99 8.05
C ARG A 159 -12.22 5.55 6.63
N MET A 160 -11.29 5.61 5.68
CA MET A 160 -11.57 5.23 4.28
C MET A 160 -11.82 3.73 4.13
N LEU A 161 -11.07 2.90 4.86
CA LEU A 161 -11.25 1.45 4.87
C LEU A 161 -12.57 1.03 5.54
N THR A 162 -13.02 1.77 6.55
CA THR A 162 -14.36 1.57 7.15
C THR A 162 -15.46 1.91 6.15
N TRP A 163 -15.35 3.03 5.41
CA TRP A 163 -16.31 3.32 4.33
C TRP A 163 -16.33 2.22 3.26
N LEU A 164 -15.17 1.67 2.91
CA LEU A 164 -15.12 0.54 1.99
C LEU A 164 -15.87 -0.66 2.57
N ALA A 165 -15.56 -1.06 3.80
CA ALA A 165 -16.15 -2.23 4.45
C ALA A 165 -17.67 -2.12 4.68
N GLU A 166 -18.16 -0.92 5.02
CA GLU A 166 -19.56 -0.68 5.39
C GLU A 166 -20.43 -0.27 4.20
N ASP A 167 -19.92 0.61 3.33
CA ASP A 167 -20.70 1.23 2.25
C ASP A 167 -20.38 0.64 0.86
N GLY A 168 -19.32 -0.17 0.75
CA GLY A 168 -18.83 -0.76 -0.50
C GLY A 168 -18.01 0.18 -1.39
N GLU A 169 -17.33 -0.39 -2.39
CA GLU A 169 -16.33 0.32 -3.20
C GLU A 169 -16.85 1.63 -3.82
N GLU A 170 -18.03 1.61 -4.44
CA GLU A 170 -18.50 2.76 -5.22
C GLU A 170 -18.77 3.98 -4.32
N ILE A 171 -19.41 3.74 -3.17
CA ILE A 171 -19.71 4.79 -2.20
C ILE A 171 -18.41 5.26 -1.56
N ALA A 172 -17.55 4.35 -1.12
CA ALA A 172 -16.26 4.70 -0.52
C ALA A 172 -15.42 5.59 -1.45
N LEU A 173 -15.23 5.21 -2.72
CA LEU A 173 -14.46 6.02 -3.68
C LEU A 173 -15.11 7.38 -3.97
N ARG A 174 -16.45 7.44 -4.02
CA ARG A 174 -17.18 8.69 -4.20
C ARG A 174 -16.99 9.63 -3.00
N ARG A 175 -17.03 9.10 -1.78
CA ARG A 175 -16.77 9.83 -0.54
C ARG A 175 -15.32 10.31 -0.48
N VAL A 176 -14.35 9.43 -0.74
CA VAL A 176 -12.93 9.81 -0.82
C VAL A 176 -12.72 10.95 -1.84
N ARG A 177 -13.34 10.88 -3.02
CA ARG A 177 -13.26 11.96 -4.00
C ARG A 177 -13.79 13.29 -3.47
N ASN A 178 -15.00 13.29 -2.92
CA ASN A 178 -15.76 14.50 -2.62
C ASN A 178 -15.44 15.09 -1.24
N GLU A 179 -15.12 14.26 -0.25
CA GLU A 179 -14.87 14.65 1.14
C GLU A 179 -13.38 14.78 1.45
N ILE A 180 -12.49 14.11 0.70
CA ILE A 180 -11.03 14.12 0.96
C ILE A 180 -10.26 14.81 -0.18
N VAL A 181 -10.36 14.30 -1.41
CA VAL A 181 -9.48 14.74 -2.51
C VAL A 181 -9.85 16.13 -3.04
N LYS A 182 -11.11 16.37 -3.41
CA LYS A 182 -11.58 17.68 -3.90
C LYS A 182 -11.34 18.83 -2.90
N PRO A 183 -11.71 18.70 -1.61
CA PRO A 183 -11.47 19.76 -0.63
C PRO A 183 -10.00 19.84 -0.16
N ARG A 184 -9.15 18.91 -0.61
CA ARG A 184 -7.76 18.78 -0.17
C ARG A 184 -7.65 18.64 1.36
N HIS A 185 -8.49 17.77 1.92
CA HIS A 185 -8.58 17.50 3.35
C HIS A 185 -7.21 17.18 3.96
N ARG A 186 -7.01 17.58 5.22
CA ARG A 186 -5.80 17.34 6.00
C ARG A 186 -6.19 16.99 7.42
N GLU A 187 -5.56 15.94 7.94
CA GLU A 187 -5.52 15.73 9.39
C GLU A 187 -4.57 16.76 10.04
N PRO A 188 -4.71 17.05 11.34
CA PRO A 188 -4.05 18.18 12.00
C PRO A 188 -2.54 18.32 11.74
N ASN A 189 -1.80 17.21 11.77
CA ASN A 189 -0.34 17.19 11.61
C ASN A 189 0.10 16.92 10.16
N THR A 190 -0.83 16.89 9.21
CA THR A 190 -0.52 16.56 7.81
C THR A 190 0.19 17.72 7.11
N PRO A 191 1.45 17.55 6.64
CA PRO A 191 2.27 18.67 6.19
C PRO A 191 1.73 19.33 4.92
N LYS A 192 1.24 18.54 3.94
CA LYS A 192 0.64 19.01 2.67
C LYS A 192 -0.37 17.96 2.16
N PHE A 193 -1.30 18.37 1.30
CA PHE A 193 -2.09 17.44 0.50
C PHE A 193 -1.21 16.82 -0.57
#